data_AF-A0A0F8N6Q1-F1
#
_entry.id   AF-A0A0F8N6Q1-F1
#
_cell.length_a   1.000
_cell.length_b   1.000
_cell.length_c   1.000
_cell.angle_alpha   90.00
_cell.angle_beta   90.00
_cell.angle_gamma   90.00
#
_symmetry.space_group_name_H-M   'P 1'
#
loop_
_entity.id
_entity.type
_entity.pdbx_description
1 polymer ?
#
loop_
_entity_poly.entity_id
_entity_poly.type
_entity_poly.pdbx_seq_one_letter_code
_entity_poly.pdbx_strand_id
1 'polypeptide(L)'
;MTEKLPDEVIKELECVSQLHEQAICDHEKCRKFSESLSELLVRLEDMKFYRTADRLMGILINCSPKEASHCEKSTLVGEMMKDVVKETHKAAEK
;
A
#
# COMPACT_ATOMS: atom_id res chain seq x y z
N MET A 1 15.31 10.74 5.85
CA MET A 1 14.68 11.82 5.06
C MET A 1 13.46 11.20 4.42
N THR A 2 12.28 11.60 4.89
CA THR A 2 11.01 11.08 4.38
C THR A 2 10.66 11.85 3.10
N GLU A 3 10.26 11.13 2.07
CA GLU A 3 9.88 11.73 0.80
C GLU A 3 8.56 12.48 0.97
N LYS A 4 8.48 13.70 0.44
CA LYS A 4 7.22 14.44 0.37
C LYS A 4 6.41 13.91 -0.79
N LEU A 5 5.49 13.01 -0.50
CA LEU A 5 4.53 12.54 -1.49
C LEU A 5 3.50 13.64 -1.78
N PRO A 6 3.03 13.76 -3.02
CA PRO A 6 1.90 14.63 -3.35
C PRO A 6 0.61 14.12 -2.70
N ASP A 7 -0.30 15.04 -2.38
CA ASP A 7 -1.58 14.76 -1.71
C ASP A 7 -2.43 13.72 -2.45
N GLU A 8 -2.35 13.70 -3.79
CA GLU A 8 -3.04 12.70 -4.63
C GLU A 8 -2.54 11.27 -4.36
N VAL A 9 -1.22 11.09 -4.23
CA VAL A 9 -0.61 9.79 -3.92
C VAL A 9 -0.91 9.38 -2.49
N ILE A 10 -0.94 10.32 -1.55
CA ILE A 10 -1.32 10.05 -0.15
C ILE A 10 -2.78 9.56 -0.11
N LYS A 11 -3.70 10.25 -0.80
CA LYS A 11 -5.11 9.85 -0.89
C LYS A 11 -5.29 8.47 -1.54
N GLU A 12 -4.56 8.18 -2.61
CA GLU A 12 -4.59 6.84 -3.21
C GLU A 12 -4.08 5.78 -2.23
N LEU A 13 -2.98 6.05 -1.54
CA LEU A 13 -2.42 5.14 -0.55
C LEU A 13 -3.39 4.87 0.61
N GLU A 14 -4.08 5.90 1.10
CA GLU A 14 -5.14 5.75 2.10
C GLU A 14 -6.32 4.92 1.57
N CYS A 15 -6.75 5.15 0.32
CA CYS A 15 -7.82 4.39 -0.31
C CYS A 15 -7.46 2.91 -0.44
N VAL A 16 -6.24 2.62 -0.89
CA VAL A 16 -5.69 1.26 -1.01
C VAL A 16 -5.54 0.61 0.37
N SER A 17 -5.15 1.36 1.40
CA SER A 17 -5.12 0.89 2.79
C SER A 17 -6.50 0.53 3.33
N GLN A 18 -7.52 1.33 3.02
CA GLN A 18 -8.90 1.04 3.42
C GLN A 18 -9.48 -0.17 2.68
N LEU A 19 -9.11 -0.37 1.42
CA LEU A 19 -9.48 -1.57 0.66
C LEU A 19 -8.93 -2.82 1.34
N HIS A 20 -7.68 -2.78 1.82
CA HIS A 20 -7.09 -3.90 2.53
C HIS A 20 -7.76 -4.19 3.88
N GLU A 21 -8.08 -3.15 4.67
CA GLU A 21 -8.81 -3.33 5.94
C GLU A 21 -10.20 -3.95 5.73
N GLN A 22 -10.81 -3.72 4.56
CA GLN A 22 -12.07 -4.34 4.15
C GLN A 22 -11.89 -5.69 3.42
N ALA A 23 -10.64 -6.07 3.07
CA ALA A 23 -10.28 -7.26 2.31
C ALA A 23 -9.80 -8.43 3.18
N ILE A 24 -9.83 -8.30 4.52
CA ILE A 24 -9.27 -9.28 5.48
C ILE A 24 -9.73 -10.74 5.22
N CYS A 25 -10.87 -10.93 4.54
CA CYS A 25 -11.42 -12.24 4.15
C CYS A 25 -11.85 -12.34 2.68
N ASP A 26 -11.50 -11.39 1.81
CA ASP A 26 -12.13 -11.28 0.49
C ASP A 26 -11.06 -11.31 -0.61
N HIS A 27 -10.91 -12.47 -1.24
CA HIS A 27 -9.90 -12.71 -2.29
C HIS A 27 -10.02 -11.70 -3.44
N GLU A 28 -11.25 -11.31 -3.81
CA GLU A 28 -11.47 -10.35 -4.89
C GLU A 28 -10.99 -8.94 -4.51
N LYS A 29 -11.18 -8.54 -3.24
CA LYS A 29 -10.65 -7.26 -2.74
C LYS A 29 -9.15 -7.30 -2.55
N CYS A 30 -8.58 -8.44 -2.14
CA CYS A 30 -7.13 -8.64 -2.06
C CYS A 30 -6.48 -8.54 -3.45
N ARG A 31 -7.13 -9.09 -4.49
CA ARG A 31 -6.71 -8.92 -5.87
C ARG A 31 -6.77 -7.46 -6.33
N LYS A 32 -7.90 -6.78 -6.11
CA LYS A 32 -8.06 -5.35 -6.42
C LYS A 32 -7.03 -4.49 -5.69
N PHE A 33 -6.76 -4.80 -4.43
CA PHE A 33 -5.71 -4.20 -3.64
C PHE A 33 -4.34 -4.35 -4.29
N SER A 34 -3.96 -5.59 -4.67
CA SER A 34 -2.69 -5.85 -5.32
C SER A 34 -2.56 -5.12 -6.65
N GLU A 35 -3.61 -5.11 -7.48
CA GLU A 35 -3.61 -4.38 -8.76
C GLU A 35 -3.44 -2.86 -8.54
N SER A 36 -4.20 -2.29 -7.60
CA SER A 36 -4.14 -0.86 -7.27
C SER A 36 -2.78 -0.46 -6.70
N LEU A 37 -2.22 -1.31 -5.84
CA LEU A 37 -0.90 -1.09 -5.24
C LEU A 37 0.22 -1.17 -6.29
N SER A 38 0.13 -2.11 -7.23
CA SER A 38 1.05 -2.20 -8.37
C SER A 38 0.99 -0.98 -9.28
N GLU A 39 -0.20 -0.44 -9.56
CA GLU A 39 -0.33 0.81 -10.33
C GLU A 39 0.28 2.01 -9.58
N LEU A 40 0.04 2.08 -8.27
CA LEU A 40 0.60 3.13 -7.41
C LEU A 40 2.14 3.05 -7.35
N LEU A 41 2.71 1.84 -7.31
CA LEU A 41 4.15 1.61 -7.38
C LEU A 41 4.77 2.19 -8.65
N VAL A 42 4.17 1.93 -9.82
CA VAL A 42 4.65 2.47 -11.09
C VAL A 42 4.62 4.00 -11.09
N ARG A 43 3.55 4.62 -10.56
CA ARG A 43 3.48 6.08 -10.40
C ARG A 43 4.56 6.63 -9.47
N LEU A 44 4.79 5.96 -8.35
CA LEU A 44 5.84 6.35 -7.39
C LEU A 44 7.24 6.26 -8.01
N GLU A 45 7.53 5.21 -8.78
CA GLU A 45 8.80 5.06 -9.50
C GLU A 45 8.98 6.15 -10.57
N ASP A 46 7.93 6.48 -11.32
CA ASP A 46 7.94 7.57 -12.31
C ASP A 46 8.23 8.93 -11.67
N MET A 47 7.61 9.19 -10.53
CA MET A 47 7.84 10.37 -9.70
C MET A 47 9.17 10.33 -8.91
N LYS A 48 9.97 9.27 -9.05
CA LYS A 48 11.26 9.04 -8.38
C LYS A 48 11.17 8.89 -6.86
N PHE A 49 10.00 8.52 -6.34
CA PHE A 49 9.78 8.19 -4.93
C PHE A 49 10.17 6.75 -4.60
N TYR A 50 11.42 6.41 -4.88
CA TYR A 50 11.92 5.03 -4.81
C TYR A 50 11.86 4.47 -3.39
N ARG A 51 12.01 5.29 -2.35
CA ARG A 51 12.00 4.81 -0.95
C ARG A 51 10.59 4.39 -0.52
N THR A 52 9.58 5.17 -0.92
CA THR A 52 8.17 4.83 -0.71
C THR A 52 7.80 3.60 -1.54
N ALA A 53 8.24 3.54 -2.80
CA ALA A 53 8.00 2.41 -3.68
C ALA A 53 8.59 1.10 -3.11
N ASP A 54 9.84 1.09 -2.67
CA ASP A 54 10.50 -0.08 -2.07
C ASP A 54 9.71 -0.64 -0.87
N ARG A 55 9.17 0.25 -0.04
CA ARG A 55 8.37 -0.13 1.13
C ARG A 55 7.03 -0.75 0.76
N LEU A 56 6.36 -0.20 -0.25
CA LEU A 56 5.13 -0.76 -0.79
C LEU A 56 5.38 -2.08 -1.53
N MET A 57 6.56 -2.23 -2.14
CA MET A 57 6.98 -3.49 -2.74
C MET A 57 7.08 -4.58 -1.67
N GLY A 58 7.64 -4.27 -0.50
CA GLY A 58 7.64 -5.17 0.67
C GLY A 58 6.24 -5.58 1.13
N ILE A 59 5.26 -4.68 1.03
CA ILE A 59 3.85 -4.96 1.34
C ILE A 59 3.24 -5.90 0.30
N LEU A 60 3.45 -5.62 -1.00
CA LEU A 60 2.95 -6.42 -2.12
C LEU A 60 3.48 -7.87 -2.06
N ILE A 61 4.75 -8.05 -1.69
CA ILE A 61 5.37 -9.38 -1.50
C ILE A 61 4.69 -10.17 -0.38
N ASN A 62 4.19 -9.49 0.65
CA ASN A 62 3.49 -10.13 1.75
C ASN A 62 2.00 -10.38 1.47
N CYS A 63 1.40 -9.64 0.53
CA CYS A 63 0.01 -9.75 0.14
C CYS A 63 -0.12 -10.30 -1.29
N SER A 64 0.20 -11.59 -1.47
CA SER A 64 0.01 -12.28 -2.74
C SER A 64 -1.30 -13.06 -2.72
N PRO A 65 -2.31 -12.69 -3.53
CA PRO A 65 -3.56 -13.43 -3.61
C PRO A 65 -3.29 -14.79 -4.28
N LYS A 66 -3.14 -15.84 -3.46
CA LYS A 66 -3.18 -17.21 -3.96
C LYS A 66 -4.64 -17.63 -4.10
N GLU A 67 -5.02 -18.06 -5.31
CA GLU A 67 -6.31 -18.71 -5.56
C GLU A 67 -6.52 -19.82 -4.51
N ALA A 68 -7.57 -19.67 -3.71
CA ALA A 68 -8.04 -20.61 -2.66
C ALA A 68 -7.61 -20.38 -1.20
N SER A 69 -7.01 -19.25 -0.78
CA SER A 69 -6.82 -19.01 0.67
C SER A 69 -6.95 -17.55 1.10
N HIS A 70 -7.43 -17.36 2.34
CA HIS A 70 -7.49 -16.06 3.00
C HIS A 70 -6.09 -15.46 3.10
N CYS A 71 -5.98 -14.14 3.13
CA CYS A 71 -4.70 -13.48 3.34
C CYS A 71 -4.24 -13.73 4.80
N GLU A 72 -3.41 -14.76 5.00
CA GLU A 72 -2.88 -15.13 6.32
C GLU A 72 -2.09 -13.98 6.98
N LYS A 73 -1.54 -13.09 6.16
CA LYS A 73 -0.76 -11.92 6.59
C LYS A 73 -1.57 -10.63 6.61
N SER A 74 -2.90 -10.70 6.56
CA SER A 74 -3.74 -9.52 6.45
C SER A 74 -3.47 -8.50 7.57
N THR A 75 -3.29 -8.97 8.80
CA THR A 75 -2.95 -8.10 9.94
C THR A 75 -1.61 -7.40 9.75
N LEU A 76 -0.58 -8.15 9.34
CA LEU A 76 0.77 -7.63 9.10
C LEU A 76 0.77 -6.58 7.97
N VAL A 77 0.10 -6.89 6.86
CA VAL A 77 -0.02 -5.99 5.71
C VAL A 77 -0.77 -4.71 6.11
N GLY A 78 -1.85 -4.83 6.88
CA GLY A 78 -2.60 -3.68 7.39
C GLY A 78 -1.77 -2.79 8.32
N GLU A 79 -0.97 -3.37 9.20
CA GLU A 79 -0.05 -2.59 10.05
C GLU A 79 1.04 -1.89 9.23
N MET A 80 1.66 -2.59 8.29
CA MET A 80 2.67 -2.00 7.41
C MET A 80 2.09 -0.83 6.61
N MET A 81 0.88 -0.97 6.05
CA MET A 81 0.24 0.12 5.32
C MET A 81 -0.04 1.33 6.20
N LYS A 82 -0.57 1.13 7.42
CA LYS A 82 -0.81 2.21 8.38
C LYS A 82 0.49 2.95 8.72
N ASP A 83 1.59 2.23 8.81
CA ASP A 83 2.92 2.80 9.05
C ASP A 83 3.40 3.66 7.87
N VAL A 84 3.24 3.18 6.62
CA VAL A 84 3.56 3.98 5.43
C VAL A 84 2.72 5.24 5.37
N VAL A 85 1.39 5.14 5.54
CA VAL A 85 0.49 6.31 5.54
C VAL A 85 0.92 7.32 6.61
N LYS A 86 1.14 6.88 7.85
CA LYS A 86 1.60 7.78 8.94
C LYS A 86 2.91 8.49 8.60
N GLU A 87 3.87 7.79 8.01
CA GLU A 87 5.13 8.43 7.62
C GLU A 87 4.96 9.44 6.49
N THR A 88 4.09 9.16 5.53
CA THR A 88 3.81 10.07 4.43
C THR A 88 3.10 11.35 4.87
N HIS A 89 2.15 11.26 5.82
CA HIS A 89 1.53 12.43 6.45
C HIS A 89 2.55 13.26 7.23
N LYS A 90 3.43 12.60 8.00
CA LYS A 90 4.46 13.28 8.79
C LYS A 90 5.51 13.99 7.92
N ALA A 91 5.69 13.55 6.68
CA ALA A 91 6.53 14.22 5.69
C ALA A 91 5.84 15.42 5.04
N ALA A 92 4.50 15.37 4.89
CA ALA A 92 3.71 16.46 4.32
C ALA A 92 3.59 17.67 5.27
N GLU A 93 3.60 17.46 6.59
CA GLU A 93 3.47 18.52 7.60
C GLU A 93 4.76 19.32 7.92
N LYS A 94 5.93 18.90 7.44
CA LYS A 94 7.22 19.58 7.65
C LYS A 94 7.67 20.35 6.43
#